data_AF-A0A7C5JWF6-F1
#
_entry.id   AF-A0A7C5JWF6-F1
#
_cell.length_a   1.000
_cell.length_b   1.000
_cell.length_c   1.000
_cell.angle_alpha   90.00
_cell.angle_beta   90.00
_cell.angle_gamma   90.00
#
_symmetry.space_group_name_H-M   'P 1'
#
loop_
_entity.id
_entity.type
_entity.pdbx_description
1 polymer ?
#
loop_
_entity_poly.entity_id
_entity_poly.type
_entity_poly.pdbx_seq_one_letter_code
_entity_poly.pdbx_strand_id
1 'polypeptide(L)'
;MIIRGKVVGSEIPRFKHRWFGILEVEAKGERYKLYMSGVAQWLITGDEVEIHIKNKPKKGNVLDFDDYELYKFYEGEKIKVWPLWEKKYEVKRFSPLTGELLYIYRIKAREATYESDFEAIAELEQYHYASQKERVALWRCENGHTFEANTKQTCPVCGNEKVHILEIKGSTPASRFLILELENREEYEPRILAYVRVDPPIPLMHRRLPNGEIEKNIREKVFPEEWFKPSFWPERIMKELYEELKKKYPRKVARSMLWEKAKWQALRESNTAGARIARVVVHPD
;
A
#
# COMPACT_ATOMS: atom_id res chain seq x y z
N MET A 1 22.67 16.71 -3.32
CA MET A 1 23.72 15.83 -3.91
C MET A 1 23.02 14.71 -4.68
N ILE A 2 23.48 14.38 -5.89
CA ILE A 2 22.89 13.29 -6.70
C ILE A 2 23.78 12.07 -6.64
N ILE A 3 23.20 10.91 -6.37
CA ILE A 3 23.89 9.63 -6.23
C ILE A 3 23.16 8.58 -7.07
N ARG A 4 23.88 7.89 -7.95
CA ARG A 4 23.37 6.69 -8.64
C ARG A 4 23.81 5.45 -7.91
N GLY A 5 22.90 4.49 -7.79
CA GLY A 5 23.13 3.25 -7.07
C GLY A 5 22.22 2.12 -7.55
N LYS A 6 22.36 0.97 -6.91
CA LYS A 6 21.52 -0.20 -7.14
C LYS A 6 20.83 -0.60 -5.85
N VAL A 7 19.57 -1.00 -5.95
CA VAL A 7 18.85 -1.58 -4.82
C VAL A 7 19.53 -2.91 -4.48
N VAL A 8 20.02 -3.05 -3.25
CA VAL A 8 20.60 -4.31 -2.75
C VAL A 8 19.62 -5.09 -1.91
N GLY A 9 18.61 -4.41 -1.36
CA GLY A 9 17.52 -5.04 -0.64
C GLY A 9 16.43 -4.04 -0.28
N SER A 10 15.27 -4.58 0.08
CA SER A 10 14.18 -3.85 0.71
C SER A 10 13.84 -4.60 2.00
N GLU A 11 14.01 -3.93 3.15
CA GLU A 11 13.50 -4.45 4.41
C GLU A 11 12.16 -3.75 4.69
N ILE A 12 11.08 -4.52 4.66
CA ILE A 12 9.82 -4.12 5.28
C ILE A 12 9.82 -4.81 6.62
N PRO A 13 9.94 -4.09 7.74
CA PRO A 13 9.92 -4.71 9.05
C PRO A 13 8.61 -5.47 9.22
N ARG A 14 8.68 -6.80 9.06
CA ARG A 14 7.55 -7.72 8.88
C ARG A 14 6.45 -7.61 9.94
N PHE A 15 6.71 -6.96 11.07
CA PHE A 15 5.93 -7.12 12.29
C PHE A 15 5.62 -5.84 13.07
N LYS A 16 6.28 -4.71 12.82
CA LYS A 16 5.97 -3.46 13.55
C LYS A 16 5.17 -2.46 12.73
N HIS A 17 5.45 -2.33 11.43
CA HIS A 17 4.80 -1.35 10.56
C HIS A 17 4.75 -1.87 9.12
N ARG A 18 3.68 -2.57 8.73
CA ARG A 18 3.51 -3.09 7.35
C ARG A 18 3.67 -1.99 6.29
N TRP A 19 3.37 -0.75 6.68
CA TRP A 19 3.33 0.42 5.82
C TRP A 19 4.59 1.28 5.89
N PHE A 20 5.61 0.85 6.64
CA PHE A 20 6.93 1.46 6.68
C PHE A 20 7.94 0.56 5.96
N GLY A 21 8.72 1.15 5.08
CA GLY A 21 9.74 0.48 4.29
C GLY A 21 11.12 1.10 4.51
N ILE A 22 12.12 0.24 4.56
CA ILE A 22 13.53 0.63 4.50
C ILE A 22 14.09 0.09 3.18
N LEU A 23 14.47 0.99 2.28
CA LEU A 23 15.16 0.61 1.06
C LEU A 23 16.67 0.69 1.28
N GLU A 24 17.38 -0.39 0.98
CA GLU A 24 18.84 -0.40 1.01
C GLU A 24 19.39 -0.22 -0.41
N VAL A 25 20.15 0.85 -0.61
CA VAL A 25 20.76 1.20 -1.91
C VAL A 25 22.27 1.23 -1.74
N GLU A 26 22.98 0.48 -2.58
CA GLU A 26 24.42 0.55 -2.67
C GLU A 26 24.83 1.57 -3.73
N ALA A 27 25.65 2.53 -3.33
CA ALA A 27 26.17 3.56 -4.20
C ALA A 27 27.57 3.98 -3.76
N LYS A 28 28.50 4.09 -4.73
CA LYS A 28 29.89 4.50 -4.48
C LYS A 28 30.61 3.68 -3.39
N GLY A 29 30.28 2.38 -3.26
CA GLY A 29 30.85 1.50 -2.24
C GLY A 29 30.26 1.67 -0.84
N GLU A 30 29.25 2.53 -0.68
CA GLU A 30 28.53 2.74 0.58
C GLU A 30 27.10 2.22 0.48
N ARG A 31 26.53 1.83 1.63
CA ARG A 31 25.12 1.45 1.75
C ARG A 31 24.31 2.58 2.37
N TYR A 32 23.30 3.04 1.65
CA TYR A 32 22.32 4.02 2.08
C TYR A 32 21.05 3.30 2.52
N LYS A 33 20.47 3.72 3.66
CA LYS A 33 19.16 3.27 4.13
C LYS A 33 18.16 4.40 3.96
N LEU A 34 17.16 4.20 3.11
CA LEU A 34 16.15 5.20 2.81
C LEU A 34 14.86 4.82 3.53
N TYR A 35 14.39 5.70 4.42
CA TYR A 35 13.09 5.54 5.06
C TYR A 35 11.99 6.02 4.13
N MET A 36 10.99 5.17 3.92
CA MET A 36 9.83 5.45 3.07
C MET A 36 8.61 4.67 3.54
N SER A 37 7.49 4.84 2.85
CA SER A 37 6.29 4.03 3.07
C SER A 37 6.42 2.63 2.47
N GLY A 38 5.34 1.84 2.51
CA GLY A 38 5.24 0.51 1.91
C GLY A 38 5.57 0.44 0.41
N VAL A 39 5.77 1.59 -0.26
CA VAL A 39 6.23 1.66 -1.66
C VAL A 39 7.59 1.00 -1.87
N ALA A 40 8.43 0.87 -0.83
CA ALA A 40 9.69 0.12 -0.87
C ALA A 40 9.54 -1.29 -1.46
N GLN A 41 8.37 -1.92 -1.28
CA GLN A 41 8.07 -3.27 -1.75
C GLN A 41 8.10 -3.43 -3.28
N TRP A 42 7.98 -2.32 -4.01
CA TRP A 42 7.98 -2.28 -5.47
C TRP A 42 9.38 -2.10 -6.07
N LEU A 43 10.39 -1.92 -5.22
CA LEU A 43 11.78 -1.77 -5.61
C LEU A 43 12.50 -3.10 -5.36
N ILE A 44 12.98 -3.71 -6.43
CA ILE A 44 13.53 -5.06 -6.43
C ILE A 44 15.06 -4.96 -6.42
N THR A 45 15.71 -5.92 -5.76
CA THR A 45 17.17 -6.04 -5.81
C THR A 45 17.66 -6.05 -7.26
N GLY A 46 18.63 -5.19 -7.57
CA GLY A 46 19.17 -4.97 -8.91
C GLY A 46 18.58 -3.76 -9.64
N ASP A 47 17.44 -3.20 -9.19
CA ASP A 47 16.86 -1.98 -9.77
C ASP A 47 17.88 -0.83 -9.71
N GLU A 48 18.06 -0.16 -10.85
CA GLU A 48 18.87 1.05 -10.93
C GLU A 48 18.07 2.25 -10.44
N VAL A 49 18.67 3.01 -9.52
CA VAL A 49 18.03 4.15 -8.87
C VAL A 49 18.96 5.35 -8.78
N GLU A 50 18.36 6.53 -8.74
CA GLU A 50 19.03 7.80 -8.50
C GLU A 50 18.44 8.49 -7.27
N ILE A 51 19.29 8.74 -6.28
CA ILE A 51 18.96 9.40 -5.02
C ILE A 51 19.36 10.87 -5.11
N HIS A 52 18.41 11.76 -4.88
CA HIS A 52 18.63 13.20 -4.80
C HIS A 52 18.58 13.60 -3.33
N ILE A 53 19.74 13.68 -2.69
CA ILE A 53 19.85 14.08 -1.29
C ILE A 53 19.59 15.58 -1.17
N LYS A 54 18.54 15.94 -0.43
CA LYS A 54 18.16 17.32 -0.06
C LYS A 54 18.87 17.78 1.20
N ASN A 55 18.81 16.97 2.25
CA ASN A 55 19.41 17.27 3.55
C ASN A 55 20.50 16.26 3.87
N LYS A 56 21.53 16.69 4.62
CA LYS A 56 22.55 15.75 5.09
C LYS A 56 21.93 14.74 6.08
N PRO A 57 22.29 13.45 5.99
CA PRO A 57 21.77 12.44 6.88
C PRO A 57 22.15 12.77 8.34
N LYS A 58 21.19 12.67 9.25
CA LYS A 58 21.39 13.00 10.67
C LYS A 58 22.31 12.01 11.39
N LYS A 59 22.35 10.75 10.93
CA LYS A 59 23.16 9.68 11.53
C LYS A 59 23.58 8.65 10.48
N GLY A 60 24.87 8.53 10.23
CA GLY A 60 25.42 7.61 9.23
C GLY A 60 24.85 7.88 7.83
N ASN A 61 24.57 6.82 7.08
CA ASN A 61 24.00 6.89 5.72
C ASN A 61 22.48 6.62 5.71
N VAL A 62 21.78 7.06 6.77
CA VAL A 62 20.31 6.93 6.89
C VAL A 62 19.65 8.23 6.48
N LEU A 63 18.77 8.17 5.48
CA LEU A 63 18.00 9.30 4.98
C LEU A 63 16.53 9.16 5.41
N ASP A 64 16.03 10.18 6.10
CA ASP A 64 14.64 10.26 6.56
C ASP A 64 13.70 10.64 5.39
N PHE A 65 12.39 10.61 5.62
CA PHE A 65 11.35 10.79 4.58
C PHE A 65 11.56 12.06 3.73
N ASP A 66 11.95 13.18 4.34
CA ASP A 66 12.10 14.48 3.67
C ASP A 66 13.52 14.77 3.20
N ASP A 67 14.48 13.89 3.50
CA ASP A 67 15.90 14.14 3.25
C ASP A 67 16.30 13.83 1.81
N TYR A 68 15.43 13.21 1.01
CA TYR A 68 15.75 12.76 -0.34
C TYR A 68 14.57 12.74 -1.31
N GLU A 69 14.90 12.66 -2.61
CA GLU A 69 14.00 12.14 -3.63
C GLU A 69 14.61 10.89 -4.24
N LEU A 70 13.77 9.97 -4.67
CA LEU A 70 14.21 8.74 -5.32
C LEU A 70 13.58 8.64 -6.70
N TYR A 71 14.42 8.29 -7.66
CA TYR A 71 14.03 8.02 -9.03
C TYR A 71 14.42 6.59 -9.39
N LYS A 72 13.52 5.86 -10.04
CA LYS A 72 13.77 4.55 -10.63
C LYS A 72 13.92 4.71 -12.14
N PHE A 73 14.81 3.92 -12.74
CA PHE A 73 14.87 3.79 -14.20
C PHE A 73 14.05 2.57 -14.65
N TYR A 74 13.15 2.77 -15.61
CA TYR A 74 12.32 1.72 -16.19
C TYR A 74 12.19 1.97 -17.70
N GLU A 75 12.60 1.01 -18.53
CA GLU A 75 12.56 1.11 -20.00
C GLU A 75 13.20 2.40 -20.57
N GLY A 76 14.26 2.90 -19.92
CA GLY A 76 14.95 4.13 -20.32
C GLY A 76 14.30 5.42 -19.78
N GLU A 77 13.12 5.32 -19.18
CA GLU A 77 12.46 6.44 -18.53
C GLU A 77 12.90 6.57 -17.07
N LYS A 78 13.02 7.82 -16.62
CA LYS A 78 13.33 8.16 -15.23
C LYS A 78 12.04 8.53 -14.51
N ILE A 79 11.59 7.65 -13.61
CA ILE A 79 10.32 7.78 -12.90
C ILE A 79 10.59 8.22 -11.46
N LYS A 80 9.95 9.30 -11.00
CA LYS A 80 10.00 9.71 -9.60
C LYS A 80 9.14 8.76 -8.76
N VAL A 81 9.77 8.08 -7.81
CA VAL A 81 9.10 7.13 -6.90
C VAL A 81 8.99 7.66 -5.47
N TRP A 82 9.79 8.67 -5.13
CA TRP A 82 9.74 9.34 -3.83
C TRP A 82 10.10 10.84 -3.95
N PRO A 83 9.43 11.76 -3.23
CA PRO A 83 8.20 11.56 -2.46
C PRO A 83 7.04 11.05 -3.32
N LEU A 84 5.99 10.53 -2.66
CA LEU A 84 4.81 10.03 -3.37
C LEU A 84 4.04 11.15 -4.06
N TRP A 85 3.15 10.76 -4.98
CA TRP A 85 2.34 11.72 -5.71
C TRP A 85 1.45 12.54 -4.77
N GLU A 86 1.41 13.85 -5.03
CA GLU A 86 0.51 14.79 -4.38
C GLU A 86 0.02 15.87 -5.36
N LYS A 87 -1.19 16.39 -5.11
CA LYS A 87 -1.77 17.52 -5.82
C LYS A 87 -2.76 18.26 -4.93
N LYS A 88 -2.74 19.58 -4.98
CA LYS A 88 -3.63 20.45 -4.21
C LYS A 88 -4.80 20.94 -5.06
N TYR A 89 -5.95 21.09 -4.42
CA TYR A 89 -7.20 21.58 -5.00
C TYR A 89 -7.84 22.59 -4.06
N GLU A 90 -8.55 23.56 -4.62
CA GLU A 90 -9.40 24.48 -3.87
C GLU A 90 -10.85 24.28 -4.29
N VAL A 91 -11.73 24.07 -3.32
CA VAL A 91 -13.17 23.89 -3.53
C VAL A 91 -13.92 24.98 -2.80
N LYS A 92 -14.63 25.81 -3.57
CA LYS A 92 -15.43 26.93 -3.04
C LYS A 92 -16.82 26.42 -2.66
N ARG A 93 -17.22 26.64 -1.41
CA ARG A 93 -18.57 26.38 -0.90
C ARG A 93 -19.36 27.68 -0.92
N PHE A 94 -20.46 27.67 -1.68
CA PHE A 94 -21.38 28.79 -1.76
C PHE A 94 -22.62 28.52 -0.92
N SER A 95 -23.22 29.59 -0.41
CA SER A 95 -24.52 29.54 0.25
C SER A 95 -25.58 29.10 -0.76
N PRO A 96 -26.34 28.04 -0.49
CA PRO A 96 -27.42 27.62 -1.38
C PRO A 96 -28.59 28.63 -1.39
N LEU A 97 -28.65 29.54 -0.41
CA LEU A 97 -29.71 30.54 -0.28
C LEU A 97 -29.33 31.90 -0.87
N THR A 98 -28.10 32.36 -0.62
CA THR A 98 -27.64 33.71 -1.02
C THR A 98 -26.68 33.70 -2.20
N GLY A 99 -26.11 32.55 -2.56
CA GLY A 99 -25.07 32.44 -3.59
C GLY A 99 -23.70 33.02 -3.17
N GLU A 100 -23.60 33.57 -1.96
CA GLU A 100 -22.36 34.14 -1.43
C GLU A 100 -21.35 33.04 -1.11
N LEU A 101 -20.06 33.36 -1.23
CA LEU A 101 -18.98 32.45 -0.85
C LEU A 101 -18.96 32.32 0.68
N LEU A 102 -19.21 31.11 1.18
CA LEU A 102 -19.16 30.81 2.61
C LEU A 102 -17.76 30.38 3.03
N TYR A 103 -17.15 29.48 2.25
CA TYR A 103 -15.89 28.84 2.65
C TYR A 103 -15.09 28.38 1.43
N ILE A 104 -13.76 28.27 1.57
CA ILE A 104 -12.88 27.65 0.57
C ILE A 104 -12.16 26.49 1.25
N TYR A 105 -12.46 25.26 0.83
CA TYR A 105 -11.73 24.08 1.27
C TYR A 105 -10.45 23.93 0.46
N ARG A 106 -9.32 23.69 1.14
CA ARG A 106 -8.04 23.32 0.55
C ARG A 106 -7.83 21.83 0.74
N ILE A 107 -7.91 21.09 -0.35
CA ILE A 107 -7.82 19.64 -0.35
C ILE A 107 -6.48 19.22 -0.93
N LYS A 108 -5.72 18.45 -0.18
CA LYS A 108 -4.49 17.79 -0.62
C LYS A 108 -4.82 16.35 -1.00
N ALA A 109 -4.91 16.09 -2.30
CA ALA A 109 -4.96 14.74 -2.82
C ALA A 109 -3.54 14.16 -2.84
N ARG A 110 -3.29 13.05 -2.14
CA ARG A 110 -1.96 12.45 -2.08
C ARG A 110 -2.03 10.96 -1.86
N GLU A 111 -0.93 10.25 -2.08
CA GLU A 111 -0.84 8.86 -1.64
C GLU A 111 -0.65 8.74 -0.12
N ALA A 112 -1.23 7.69 0.46
CA ALA A 112 -1.04 7.33 1.86
C ALA A 112 0.44 6.98 2.11
N THR A 113 1.02 7.64 3.10
CA THR A 113 2.47 7.62 3.35
C THR A 113 2.78 7.12 4.76
N TYR A 114 2.06 7.64 5.75
CA TYR A 114 2.31 7.38 7.15
C TYR A 114 1.32 6.38 7.73
N GLU A 115 1.69 5.73 8.84
CA GLU A 115 0.78 4.80 9.54
C GLU A 115 -0.57 5.45 9.87
N SER A 116 -0.56 6.72 10.30
CA SER A 116 -1.80 7.47 10.59
C SER A 116 -2.73 7.61 9.38
N ASP A 117 -2.22 7.58 8.16
CA ASP A 117 -3.05 7.61 6.95
C ASP A 117 -3.84 6.31 6.81
N PHE A 118 -3.19 5.16 7.08
CA PHE A 118 -3.84 3.85 7.05
C PHE A 118 -4.83 3.65 8.20
N GLU A 119 -4.54 4.23 9.37
CA GLU A 119 -5.49 4.29 10.48
C GLU A 119 -6.76 5.05 10.08
N ALA A 120 -6.62 6.23 9.45
CA ALA A 120 -7.74 7.01 8.96
C ALA A 120 -8.51 6.31 7.82
N ILE A 121 -7.82 5.58 6.94
CA ILE A 121 -8.47 4.76 5.91
C ILE A 121 -9.30 3.63 6.55
N ALA A 122 -8.78 2.96 7.57
CA ALA A 122 -9.52 1.91 8.28
C ALA A 122 -10.76 2.47 8.96
N GLU A 123 -10.64 3.66 9.56
CA GLU A 123 -11.78 4.39 10.13
C GLU A 123 -12.82 4.75 9.06
N LEU A 124 -12.41 5.24 7.88
CA LEU A 124 -13.33 5.54 6.79
C LEU A 124 -14.03 4.28 6.24
N GLU A 125 -13.30 3.17 6.11
CA GLU A 125 -13.82 1.90 5.59
C GLU A 125 -15.01 1.39 6.41
N GLN A 126 -15.09 1.74 7.70
CA GLN A 126 -16.23 1.34 8.54
C GLN A 126 -17.57 1.92 8.05
N TYR A 127 -17.55 3.12 7.46
CA TYR A 127 -18.76 3.78 6.95
C TYR A 127 -19.29 3.09 5.68
N HIS A 128 -18.44 2.37 4.95
CA HIS A 128 -18.86 1.59 3.79
C HIS A 128 -19.71 0.38 4.17
N TYR A 129 -19.41 -0.27 5.30
CA TYR A 129 -20.00 -1.56 5.67
C TYR A 129 -21.31 -1.44 6.47
N ALA A 130 -21.71 -0.25 6.91
CA ALA A 130 -22.98 0.05 7.61
C ALA A 130 -23.35 -0.94 8.75
N SER A 131 -22.37 -1.69 9.29
CA SER A 131 -22.59 -2.81 10.21
C SER A 131 -21.43 -2.91 11.20
N GLN A 132 -21.76 -2.93 12.49
CA GLN A 132 -20.79 -3.12 13.58
C GLN A 132 -20.22 -4.55 13.66
N LYS A 133 -20.83 -5.51 12.95
CA LYS A 133 -20.40 -6.92 12.98
C LYS A 133 -19.17 -7.19 12.12
N GLU A 134 -18.94 -6.37 11.09
CA GLU A 134 -17.79 -6.54 10.21
C GLU A 134 -16.63 -5.68 10.71
N ARG A 135 -15.60 -6.35 11.25
CA ARG A 135 -14.36 -5.69 11.63
C ARG A 135 -13.49 -5.49 10.40
N VAL A 136 -13.17 -4.23 10.06
CA VAL A 136 -12.51 -3.87 8.79
C VAL A 136 -10.98 -3.89 8.85
N ALA A 137 -10.37 -3.89 10.04
CA ALA A 137 -8.92 -3.90 10.19
C ALA A 137 -8.43 -4.88 11.26
N LEU A 138 -7.20 -5.36 11.05
CA LEU A 138 -6.42 -6.17 11.99
C LEU A 138 -5.35 -5.29 12.62
N TRP A 139 -5.28 -5.31 13.94
CA TRP A 139 -4.40 -4.50 14.76
C TRP A 139 -3.43 -5.38 15.54
N ARG A 140 -2.26 -4.85 15.86
CA ARG A 140 -1.24 -5.55 16.64
C ARG A 140 -0.69 -4.66 17.74
N CYS A 141 -0.70 -5.17 18.96
CA CYS A 141 -0.05 -4.58 20.12
C CYS A 141 1.47 -4.89 20.11
N GLU A 142 2.31 -4.00 20.64
CA GLU A 142 3.76 -4.24 20.79
C GLU A 142 4.08 -5.53 21.57
N ASN A 143 3.21 -5.91 22.52
CA ASN A 143 3.32 -7.17 23.28
C ASN A 143 3.00 -8.44 22.46
N GLY A 144 2.67 -8.32 21.17
CA GLY A 144 2.48 -9.44 20.24
C GLY A 144 1.03 -9.90 20.04
N HIS A 145 0.06 -9.35 20.79
CA HIS A 145 -1.35 -9.67 20.61
C HIS A 145 -1.91 -9.04 19.34
N THR A 146 -2.72 -9.81 18.59
CA THR A 146 -3.45 -9.34 17.41
C THR A 146 -4.94 -9.38 17.64
N PHE A 147 -5.68 -8.36 17.19
CA PHE A 147 -7.13 -8.28 17.35
C PHE A 147 -7.78 -7.50 16.21
N GLU A 148 -9.07 -7.72 15.98
CA GLU A 148 -9.81 -7.05 14.92
C GLU A 148 -10.62 -5.87 15.47
N ALA A 149 -10.56 -4.72 14.80
CA ALA A 149 -11.31 -3.53 15.18
C ALA A 149 -11.49 -2.60 13.96
N ASN A 150 -12.48 -1.70 14.03
CA ASN A 150 -12.72 -0.70 12.98
C ASN A 150 -11.88 0.56 13.17
N THR A 151 -11.61 0.90 14.42
CA THR A 151 -10.82 2.06 14.82
C THR A 151 -9.68 1.62 15.72
N LYS A 152 -8.68 2.50 15.85
CA LYS A 152 -7.59 2.30 16.79
C LYS A 152 -8.14 2.31 18.21
N GLN A 153 -7.85 1.26 18.96
CA GLN A 153 -8.22 1.13 20.36
C GLN A 153 -7.08 0.47 21.14
N THR A 154 -7.15 0.55 22.47
CA THR A 154 -6.19 -0.14 23.34
C THR A 154 -6.29 -1.65 23.18
N CYS A 155 -5.20 -2.35 23.47
CA CYS A 155 -5.16 -3.80 23.34
C CYS A 155 -6.19 -4.45 24.28
N PRO A 156 -7.18 -5.21 23.78
CA PRO A 156 -8.24 -5.80 24.62
C PRO A 156 -7.72 -6.91 25.55
N VAL A 157 -6.51 -7.42 25.30
CA VAL A 157 -5.90 -8.50 26.10
C VAL A 157 -5.02 -7.96 27.23
N CYS A 158 -4.26 -6.89 26.98
CA CYS A 158 -3.25 -6.40 27.94
C CYS A 158 -3.33 -4.90 28.25
N GLY A 159 -4.32 -4.18 27.71
CA GLY A 159 -4.53 -2.75 27.98
C GLY A 159 -3.52 -1.79 27.36
N ASN A 160 -2.50 -2.28 26.65
CA ASN A 160 -1.46 -1.43 26.06
C ASN A 160 -2.05 -0.50 24.97
N GLU A 161 -1.69 0.77 25.03
CA GLU A 161 -2.10 1.82 24.06
C GLU A 161 -1.26 1.80 22.78
N LYS A 162 -0.06 1.21 22.82
CA LYS A 162 0.83 1.08 21.67
C LYS A 162 0.38 -0.05 20.76
N VAL A 163 -0.57 0.31 19.91
CA VAL A 163 -1.18 -0.56 18.91
C VAL A 163 -0.92 0.01 17.52
N HIS A 164 -0.56 -0.88 16.61
CA HIS A 164 -0.23 -0.60 15.22
C HIS A 164 -1.21 -1.27 14.28
N ILE A 165 -1.55 -0.61 13.18
CA ILE A 165 -2.41 -1.21 12.15
C ILE A 165 -1.59 -2.23 11.35
N LEU A 166 -2.05 -3.47 11.34
CA LEU A 166 -1.37 -4.57 10.65
C LEU A 166 -1.94 -4.78 9.24
N GLU A 167 -3.25 -4.72 9.08
CA GLU A 167 -3.91 -4.93 7.79
C GLU A 167 -5.28 -4.25 7.73
N ILE A 168 -5.62 -3.69 6.57
CA ILE A 168 -7.00 -3.33 6.21
C ILE A 168 -7.57 -4.51 5.43
N LYS A 169 -8.62 -5.16 5.95
CA LYS A 169 -9.14 -6.40 5.37
C LYS A 169 -9.57 -6.19 3.92
N GLY A 170 -9.24 -7.16 3.07
CA GLY A 170 -9.54 -7.11 1.64
C GLY A 170 -8.57 -6.24 0.83
N SER A 171 -7.57 -5.61 1.45
CA SER A 171 -6.41 -5.07 0.74
C SER A 171 -5.36 -6.14 0.52
N THR A 172 -4.66 -6.07 -0.62
CA THR A 172 -3.45 -6.87 -0.85
C THR A 172 -2.25 -6.06 -0.37
N PRO A 173 -1.06 -6.65 -0.15
CA PRO A 173 0.13 -5.85 0.15
C PRO A 173 0.41 -4.82 -0.94
N ALA A 174 0.06 -5.14 -2.17
CA ALA A 174 0.23 -4.31 -3.35
C ALA A 174 -0.71 -3.10 -3.41
N SER A 175 -1.80 -3.11 -2.63
CA SER A 175 -2.79 -2.04 -2.66
C SER A 175 -2.13 -0.69 -2.37
N ARG A 176 -2.39 0.26 -3.26
CA ARG A 176 -2.05 1.67 -3.09
C ARG A 176 -3.30 2.43 -2.67
N PHE A 177 -3.11 3.47 -1.87
CA PHE A 177 -4.21 4.27 -1.35
C PHE A 177 -3.95 5.74 -1.69
N LEU A 178 -4.88 6.35 -2.38
CA LEU A 178 -4.96 7.80 -2.56
C LEU A 178 -5.94 8.34 -1.54
N ILE A 179 -5.58 9.41 -0.86
CA ILE A 179 -6.39 10.05 0.17
C ILE A 179 -6.64 11.51 -0.20
N LEU A 180 -7.80 12.02 0.23
CA LEU A 180 -8.12 13.45 0.19
C LEU A 180 -8.00 14.00 1.61
N GLU A 181 -6.92 14.73 1.87
CA GLU A 181 -6.66 15.37 3.16
C GLU A 181 -7.14 16.82 3.13
N LEU A 182 -7.83 17.26 4.19
CA LEU A 182 -8.28 18.63 4.34
C LEU A 182 -7.21 19.46 5.07
N GLU A 183 -6.58 20.42 4.37
CA GLU A 183 -5.46 21.21 4.92
C GLU A 183 -5.93 22.29 5.90
N ASN A 184 -7.07 22.93 5.63
CA ASN A 184 -7.67 23.96 6.46
C ASN A 184 -8.93 23.44 7.16
N ARG A 185 -8.77 22.39 7.96
CA ARG A 185 -9.89 21.78 8.69
C ARG A 185 -10.23 22.55 9.96
N GLU A 186 -11.51 22.62 10.30
CA GLU A 186 -11.97 22.94 11.65
C GLU A 186 -11.81 21.71 12.58
N GLU A 187 -11.90 21.90 13.90
CA GLU A 187 -11.69 20.80 14.87
C GLU A 187 -12.69 19.64 14.72
N TYR A 188 -13.91 19.95 14.29
CA TYR A 188 -14.98 18.98 14.06
C TYR A 188 -14.87 18.27 12.70
N GLU A 189 -14.01 18.75 11.79
CA GLU A 189 -13.88 18.17 10.45
C GLU A 189 -12.83 17.05 10.44
N PRO A 190 -13.13 15.93 9.75
CA PRO A 190 -12.18 14.84 9.64
C PRO A 190 -10.95 15.28 8.84
N ARG A 191 -9.77 14.80 9.25
CA ARG A 191 -8.52 15.08 8.52
C ARG A 191 -8.56 14.50 7.11
N ILE A 192 -9.05 13.27 6.96
CA ILE A 192 -9.16 12.57 5.68
C ILE A 192 -10.63 12.46 5.30
N LEU A 193 -11.00 13.08 4.17
CA LEU A 193 -12.38 13.12 3.67
C LEU A 193 -12.75 11.89 2.86
N ALA A 194 -11.79 11.31 2.14
CA ALA A 194 -12.05 10.20 1.25
C ALA A 194 -10.77 9.42 0.98
N TYR A 195 -10.92 8.19 0.52
CA TYR A 195 -9.83 7.45 -0.08
C TYR A 195 -10.27 6.64 -1.30
N VAL A 196 -9.30 6.39 -2.17
CA VAL A 196 -9.39 5.48 -3.31
C VAL A 196 -8.36 4.38 -3.11
N ARG A 197 -8.81 3.12 -3.09
CA ARG A 197 -7.92 1.96 -3.11
C ARG A 197 -7.71 1.51 -4.54
N VAL A 198 -6.44 1.50 -4.94
CA VAL A 198 -5.98 0.99 -6.22
C VAL A 198 -5.27 -0.33 -5.96
N ASP A 199 -5.74 -1.41 -6.59
CA ASP A 199 -5.12 -2.73 -6.48
C ASP A 199 -4.39 -3.06 -7.79
N PRO A 200 -3.10 -2.73 -7.92
CA PRO A 200 -2.19 -3.38 -8.85
C PRO A 200 -1.59 -4.63 -8.19
N PRO A 201 -1.11 -5.61 -8.95
CA PRO A 201 -1.58 -6.06 -10.27
C PRO A 201 -3.07 -6.48 -10.31
N ILE A 202 -3.66 -6.51 -11.51
CA ILE A 202 -5.06 -6.92 -11.73
C ILE A 202 -5.26 -8.40 -11.32
N PRO A 203 -6.18 -8.70 -10.38
CA PRO A 203 -6.46 -10.09 -10.00
C PRO A 203 -7.29 -10.82 -11.05
N LEU A 204 -7.23 -12.15 -11.03
CA LEU A 204 -8.12 -13.00 -11.81
C LEU A 204 -9.58 -12.73 -11.45
N MET A 205 -10.46 -12.78 -12.47
CA MET A 205 -11.88 -12.50 -12.31
C MET A 205 -12.72 -13.65 -12.85
N HIS A 206 -13.60 -14.17 -12.01
CA HIS A 206 -14.57 -15.20 -12.36
C HIS A 206 -15.98 -14.61 -12.29
N ARG A 207 -16.87 -15.05 -13.18
CA ARG A 207 -18.29 -14.65 -13.18
C ARG A 207 -19.14 -15.88 -12.92
N ARG A 208 -20.09 -15.78 -11.99
CA ARG A 208 -21.13 -16.78 -11.82
C ARG A 208 -22.31 -16.42 -12.71
N LEU A 209 -22.75 -17.36 -13.54
CA LEU A 209 -23.89 -17.21 -14.44
C LEU A 209 -25.21 -17.50 -13.68
N PRO A 210 -26.37 -17.04 -14.19
CA PRO A 210 -27.67 -17.30 -13.56
C PRO A 210 -28.03 -18.79 -13.40
N ASN A 211 -27.48 -19.65 -14.26
CA ASN A 211 -27.62 -21.11 -14.19
C ASN A 211 -26.71 -21.76 -13.11
N GLY A 212 -25.93 -20.97 -12.38
CA GLY A 212 -25.01 -21.43 -11.33
C GLY A 212 -23.61 -21.81 -11.82
N GLU A 213 -23.38 -21.87 -13.14
CA GLU A 213 -22.08 -22.16 -13.73
C GLU A 213 -21.08 -21.03 -13.44
N ILE A 214 -19.80 -21.39 -13.30
CA ILE A 214 -18.72 -20.44 -13.09
C ILE A 214 -17.93 -20.31 -14.37
N GLU A 215 -18.05 -19.15 -14.99
CA GLU A 215 -17.18 -18.74 -16.08
C GLU A 215 -15.85 -18.19 -15.51
N LYS A 216 -14.77 -18.91 -15.78
CA LYS A 216 -13.43 -18.55 -15.27
C LYS A 216 -12.74 -17.52 -16.17
N ASN A 217 -11.86 -16.72 -15.55
CA ASN A 217 -10.97 -15.75 -16.18
C ASN A 217 -11.63 -14.87 -17.25
N ILE A 218 -12.78 -14.28 -16.94
CA ILE A 218 -13.55 -13.53 -17.94
C ILE A 218 -12.76 -12.35 -18.53
N ARG A 219 -11.83 -11.77 -17.77
CA ARG A 219 -10.94 -10.70 -18.26
C ARG A 219 -10.05 -11.17 -19.42
N GLU A 220 -9.58 -12.42 -19.38
CA GLU A 220 -8.79 -13.03 -20.46
C GLU A 220 -9.59 -13.24 -21.74
N LYS A 221 -10.92 -13.20 -21.67
CA LYS A 221 -11.80 -13.32 -22.84
C LYS A 221 -12.17 -11.98 -23.46
N VAL A 222 -12.03 -10.88 -22.70
CA VAL A 222 -12.52 -9.55 -23.09
C VAL A 222 -11.38 -8.59 -23.41
N PHE A 223 -10.28 -8.68 -22.66
CA PHE A 223 -9.15 -7.77 -22.78
C PHE A 223 -7.94 -8.48 -23.40
N PRO A 224 -7.11 -7.77 -24.19
CA PRO A 224 -5.86 -8.31 -24.71
C PRO A 224 -4.91 -8.75 -23.58
N GLU A 225 -4.14 -9.81 -23.81
CA GLU A 225 -3.28 -10.40 -22.77
C GLU A 225 -2.22 -9.43 -22.27
N GLU A 226 -1.66 -8.63 -23.17
CA GLU A 226 -0.61 -7.66 -22.90
C GLU A 226 -1.03 -6.55 -21.92
N TRP A 227 -2.34 -6.35 -21.71
CA TRP A 227 -2.85 -5.35 -20.77
C TRP A 227 -2.69 -5.74 -19.30
N PHE A 228 -2.64 -7.04 -18.97
CA PHE A 228 -2.72 -7.48 -17.57
C PHE A 228 -1.95 -8.76 -17.25
N LYS A 229 -1.34 -9.44 -18.23
CA LYS A 229 -0.43 -10.56 -17.97
C LYS A 229 1.00 -10.05 -17.74
N PRO A 230 1.76 -10.68 -16.81
CA PRO A 230 1.31 -11.74 -15.89
C PRO A 230 0.37 -11.20 -14.80
N SER A 231 -0.71 -11.93 -14.50
CA SER A 231 -1.69 -11.54 -13.48
C SER A 231 -1.22 -11.93 -12.08
N PHE A 232 -1.76 -11.29 -11.04
CA PHE A 232 -1.52 -11.69 -9.66
C PHE A 232 -2.06 -13.08 -9.36
N TRP A 233 -1.18 -14.08 -9.22
CA TRP A 233 -1.61 -15.45 -8.88
C TRP A 233 -0.66 -16.17 -7.90
N PRO A 234 -0.64 -15.76 -6.62
CA PRO A 234 0.18 -16.41 -5.58
C PRO A 234 -0.09 -17.91 -5.45
N GLU A 235 -1.32 -18.37 -5.68
CA GLU A 235 -1.70 -19.78 -5.55
C GLU A 235 -1.05 -20.66 -6.63
N ARG A 236 -0.90 -20.16 -7.86
CA ARG A 236 -0.17 -20.89 -8.92
C ARG A 236 1.29 -21.05 -8.55
N ILE A 237 1.93 -19.94 -8.18
CA ILE A 237 3.35 -19.93 -7.78
C ILE A 237 3.55 -20.82 -6.55
N MET A 238 2.62 -20.80 -5.60
CA MET A 238 2.63 -21.70 -4.46
C MET A 238 2.57 -23.17 -4.90
N LYS A 239 1.71 -23.52 -5.86
CA LYS A 239 1.59 -24.90 -6.35
C LYS A 239 2.89 -25.37 -6.99
N GLU A 240 3.49 -24.54 -7.84
CA GLU A 240 4.78 -24.80 -8.49
C GLU A 240 5.91 -24.97 -7.46
N LEU A 241 6.05 -24.02 -6.52
CA LEU A 241 7.04 -24.10 -5.44
C LEU A 241 6.79 -25.29 -4.49
N TYR A 242 5.52 -25.65 -4.25
CA TYR A 242 5.15 -26.78 -3.40
C TYR A 242 5.52 -28.12 -4.05
N GLU A 243 5.35 -28.26 -5.36
CA GLU A 243 5.76 -29.45 -6.12
C GLU A 243 7.29 -29.63 -6.09
N GLU A 244 8.06 -28.54 -6.12
CA GLU A 244 9.52 -28.57 -5.96
C GLU A 244 9.96 -28.88 -4.52
N LEU A 245 9.34 -28.27 -3.51
CA LEU A 245 9.74 -28.43 -2.11
C LEU A 245 9.26 -29.74 -1.47
N LYS A 246 8.18 -30.36 -1.96
CA LYS A 246 7.75 -31.71 -1.55
C LYS A 246 8.84 -32.75 -1.77
N LYS A 247 9.80 -32.49 -2.67
CA LYS A 247 10.99 -33.33 -2.89
C LYS A 247 12.08 -33.15 -1.83
N LYS A 248 12.05 -32.08 -1.02
CA LYS A 248 13.16 -31.68 -0.13
C LYS A 248 12.80 -31.47 1.35
N TYR A 249 11.53 -31.22 1.74
CA TYR A 249 11.18 -30.88 3.13
C TYR A 249 9.83 -31.43 3.65
N PRO A 250 9.63 -31.56 4.99
CA PRO A 250 8.36 -31.98 5.59
C PRO A 250 7.20 -30.97 5.41
N ARG A 251 5.97 -31.48 5.26
CA ARG A 251 4.78 -30.74 4.77
C ARG A 251 4.36 -29.48 5.56
N LYS A 252 4.63 -29.38 6.86
CA LYS A 252 4.01 -28.36 7.75
C LYS A 252 4.78 -27.03 7.78
N VAL A 253 6.11 -27.09 7.87
CA VAL A 253 6.99 -25.90 7.82
C VAL A 253 7.00 -25.27 6.42
N ALA A 254 6.81 -26.11 5.39
CA ALA A 254 6.73 -25.70 4.01
C ALA A 254 5.64 -24.63 3.78
N ARG A 255 4.41 -24.82 4.28
CA ARG A 255 3.21 -24.09 3.81
C ARG A 255 3.17 -22.58 4.14
N SER A 256 3.56 -22.17 5.34
CA SER A 256 3.54 -20.74 5.75
C SER A 256 4.69 -19.94 5.11
N MET A 257 5.90 -20.52 5.09
CA MET A 257 7.05 -19.91 4.40
C MET A 257 6.85 -19.88 2.88
N LEU A 258 6.14 -20.87 2.31
CA LEU A 258 5.73 -20.92 0.91
C LEU A 258 4.77 -19.80 0.54
N TRP A 259 3.76 -19.52 1.38
CA TRP A 259 2.77 -18.48 1.08
C TRP A 259 3.42 -17.11 0.93
N GLU A 260 4.28 -16.74 1.88
CA GLU A 260 4.98 -15.46 1.80
C GLU A 260 5.95 -15.42 0.61
N LYS A 261 6.73 -16.48 0.36
CA LYS A 261 7.60 -16.52 -0.83
C LYS A 261 6.81 -16.40 -2.13
N ALA A 262 5.72 -17.16 -2.27
CA ALA A 262 4.87 -17.14 -3.46
C ALA A 262 4.21 -15.78 -3.68
N LYS A 263 3.76 -15.13 -2.60
CA LYS A 263 3.20 -13.77 -2.63
C LYS A 263 4.22 -12.75 -3.10
N TRP A 264 5.44 -12.77 -2.56
CA TRP A 264 6.52 -11.86 -2.97
C TRP A 264 6.96 -12.09 -4.41
N GLN A 265 7.02 -13.35 -4.84
CA GLN A 265 7.31 -13.69 -6.23
C GLN A 265 6.19 -13.24 -7.18
N ALA A 266 4.92 -13.46 -6.81
CA ALA A 266 3.77 -12.98 -7.57
C ALA A 266 3.80 -11.46 -7.74
N LEU A 267 4.13 -10.70 -6.69
CA LEU A 267 4.24 -9.25 -6.77
C LEU A 267 5.34 -8.78 -7.72
N ARG A 268 6.47 -9.50 -7.79
CA ARG A 268 7.59 -9.16 -8.67
C ARG A 268 7.33 -9.46 -10.14
N GLU A 269 6.65 -10.57 -10.41
CA GLU A 269 6.40 -11.04 -11.78
C GLU A 269 5.16 -10.43 -12.41
N SER A 270 4.22 -9.93 -11.61
CA SER A 270 2.96 -9.45 -12.14
C SER A 270 3.10 -8.11 -12.83
N ASN A 271 2.31 -7.94 -13.90
CA ASN A 271 2.20 -6.70 -14.62
C ASN A 271 1.44 -5.66 -13.79
N THR A 272 2.13 -4.57 -13.45
CA THR A 272 1.60 -3.44 -12.68
C THR A 272 1.13 -2.27 -13.54
N ALA A 273 1.29 -2.35 -14.87
CA ALA A 273 0.75 -1.34 -15.80
C ALA A 273 -0.78 -1.33 -15.76
N GLY A 274 -1.38 -2.51 -15.55
CA GLY A 274 -2.80 -2.64 -15.24
C GLY A 274 -3.07 -2.50 -13.73
N ALA A 275 -3.96 -1.60 -13.36
CA ALA A 275 -4.48 -1.48 -12.00
C ALA A 275 -6.00 -1.32 -12.01
N ARG A 276 -6.68 -1.78 -10.95
CA ARG A 276 -8.11 -1.52 -10.76
C ARG A 276 -8.34 -0.50 -9.67
N ILE A 277 -9.33 0.38 -9.86
CA ILE A 277 -9.98 1.08 -8.75
C ILE A 277 -10.82 0.03 -8.03
N ALA A 278 -10.32 -0.44 -6.89
CA ALA A 278 -10.96 -1.50 -6.12
C ALA A 278 -12.04 -0.96 -5.19
N ARG A 279 -11.84 0.25 -4.69
CA ARG A 279 -12.75 0.88 -3.73
C ARG A 279 -12.62 2.39 -3.74
N VAL A 280 -13.74 3.07 -3.55
CA VAL A 280 -13.84 4.51 -3.30
C VAL A 280 -14.74 4.68 -2.09
N VAL A 281 -14.25 5.35 -1.06
CA VAL A 281 -15.04 5.68 0.14
C VAL A 281 -14.90 7.17 0.38
N VAL A 282 -16.03 7.82 0.55
CA VAL A 282 -16.12 9.24 0.91
C VAL A 282 -16.82 9.29 2.26
N HIS A 283 -16.30 10.12 3.16
CA HIS A 283 -16.95 10.41 4.42
C HIS A 283 -18.39 10.89 4.17
N PRO A 284 -19.37 10.46 4.99
CA PRO A 284 -20.77 10.77 4.73
C PRO A 284 -21.12 12.27 4.85
N ASP A 285 -20.39 13.00 5.69
CA ASP A 285 -20.47 14.46 5.85
C ASP A 285 -19.50 15.17 4.90
#